data_AF-A0A169XC60-F1
#
_entry.id   AF-A0A169XC60-F1
#
_cell.length_a   1.000
_cell.length_b   1.000
_cell.length_c   1.000
_cell.angle_alpha   90.00
_cell.angle_beta   90.00
_cell.angle_gamma   90.00
#
_symmetry.space_group_name_H-M   'P 1'
#
loop_
_entity.id
_entity.type
_entity.pdbx_description
1 polymer ?
#
loop_
_entity_poly.entity_id
_entity_poly.type
_entity_poly.pdbx_seq_one_letter_code
_entity_poly.pdbx_strand_id
1 'polypeptide(L)'
;MYHTVIQEINARGSDPYYADELFAEIKIHMKGVRHSAVKAAINTFLDLSRSQFLTSEEYIDALKLAYEAICDLHADIPPYHALQMMLSQLAEVQGLNSFIVVKDNELNAIEKPVQTTTIADFYRYSIAILDYIKSSKADSI
;
A
#
# COMPACT_ATOMS: atom_id res chain seq x y z
N MET A 1 21.67 6.50 -24.30
CA MET A 1 20.96 5.75 -23.25
C MET A 1 21.41 4.29 -23.14
N TYR A 2 21.57 3.54 -24.25
CA TYR A 2 22.10 2.16 -24.24
C TYR A 2 23.56 2.00 -23.78
N HIS A 3 24.37 3.04 -23.88
CA HIS A 3 25.81 2.96 -23.60
C HIS A 3 26.13 2.84 -22.10
N THR A 4 25.31 3.47 -21.25
CA THR A 4 25.50 3.47 -19.79
C THR A 4 25.18 2.11 -19.17
N VAL A 5 24.14 1.43 -19.69
CA VAL A 5 23.72 0.10 -19.21
C VAL A 5 24.78 -0.97 -19.54
N ILE A 6 25.37 -0.91 -20.75
CA ILE A 6 26.43 -1.86 -21.14
C ILE A 6 27.71 -1.66 -20.32
N GLN A 7 28.01 -0.42 -19.91
CA GLN A 7 29.17 -0.13 -19.06
C GLN A 7 28.99 -0.65 -17.63
N GLU A 8 27.79 -0.55 -17.04
CA GLU A 8 27.52 -1.11 -15.71
C GLU A 8 27.54 -2.65 -15.70
N ILE A 9 27.00 -3.28 -16.74
CA ILE A 9 27.03 -4.75 -16.90
C ILE A 9 28.48 -5.25 -16.98
N ASN A 10 29.32 -4.57 -17.76
CA ASN A 10 30.73 -4.94 -17.89
C ASN A 10 31.55 -4.67 -16.61
N ALA A 11 31.18 -3.65 -15.84
CA ALA A 11 31.85 -3.33 -14.57
C ALA A 11 31.55 -4.36 -13.46
N ARG A 12 30.41 -5.06 -13.53
CA ARG A 12 29.97 -6.05 -12.53
C ARG A 12 30.10 -7.52 -12.97
N GLY A 13 30.53 -7.77 -14.21
CA GLY A 13 30.58 -9.11 -14.81
C GLY A 13 31.54 -10.12 -14.15
N SER A 14 32.25 -9.74 -13.09
CA SER A 14 33.11 -10.63 -12.29
C SER A 14 32.49 -11.04 -10.95
N ASP A 15 31.31 -10.51 -10.60
CA ASP A 15 30.62 -10.84 -9.36
C ASP A 15 29.56 -11.93 -9.62
N PRO A 16 29.79 -13.18 -9.17
CA PRO A 16 28.83 -14.26 -9.36
C PRO A 16 27.47 -13.99 -8.69
N TYR A 17 27.43 -13.16 -7.65
CA TYR A 17 26.18 -12.79 -6.98
C TYR A 17 25.27 -11.95 -7.89
N TYR A 18 25.86 -11.07 -8.72
CA TYR A 18 25.09 -10.26 -9.67
C TYR A 18 24.48 -11.10 -10.79
N ALA A 19 25.23 -12.10 -11.27
CA ALA A 19 24.72 -13.03 -12.28
C ALA A 19 23.55 -13.85 -11.74
N ASP A 20 23.67 -14.36 -10.51
CA ASP A 20 22.60 -15.15 -9.87
C ASP A 20 21.33 -14.32 -9.61
N GLU A 21 21.49 -13.07 -9.18
CA GLU A 21 20.38 -12.12 -8.95
C GLU A 21 19.67 -11.77 -10.27
N LEU A 22 20.43 -11.48 -11.32
CA LEU A 22 19.89 -11.20 -12.66
C LEU A 22 19.17 -12.43 -13.25
N PHE A 23 19.73 -13.63 -13.12
CA PHE A 23 19.07 -14.85 -13.59
C PHE A 23 17.84 -15.20 -12.76
N ALA A 24 17.81 -14.88 -11.46
CA ALA A 24 16.63 -15.02 -10.63
C ALA A 24 15.51 -14.08 -11.10
N GLU A 25 15.82 -12.80 -11.35
CA GLU A 25 14.84 -11.83 -11.88
C GLU A 25 14.31 -12.23 -13.27
N ILE A 26 15.20 -12.65 -14.19
CA ILE A 26 14.81 -13.12 -15.53
C ILE A 26 13.90 -14.35 -15.42
N LYS A 27 14.23 -15.30 -14.54
CA LYS A 27 13.43 -16.52 -14.33
C LYS A 27 12.06 -16.22 -13.73
N ILE A 28 11.98 -15.27 -12.80
CA ILE A 28 10.73 -14.76 -12.23
C ILE A 28 9.86 -14.10 -13.32
N HIS A 29 10.47 -13.33 -14.22
CA HIS A 29 9.80 -12.72 -15.37
C HIS A 29 9.30 -13.76 -16.38
N MET A 30 10.17 -14.68 -16.82
CA MET A 30 9.86 -15.68 -17.85
C MET A 30 8.76 -16.66 -17.44
N LYS A 31 8.62 -16.95 -16.14
CA LYS A 31 7.57 -17.85 -15.64
C LYS A 31 6.22 -17.16 -15.40
N GLY A 32 6.10 -15.85 -15.65
CA GLY A 32 4.92 -15.07 -15.27
C GLY A 32 4.71 -14.99 -13.75
N VAL A 33 5.70 -15.41 -12.94
CA VAL A 33 5.60 -15.48 -11.48
C VAL A 33 5.40 -14.10 -10.87
N ARG A 34 6.07 -13.08 -11.43
CA ARG A 34 5.85 -11.68 -11.04
C ARG A 34 4.41 -11.24 -11.27
N HIS A 35 3.83 -11.55 -12.42
CA HIS A 35 2.44 -11.20 -12.71
C HIS A 35 1.47 -11.92 -11.77
N SER A 36 1.70 -13.21 -11.46
CA SER A 36 0.88 -13.92 -10.47
C SER A 36 1.03 -13.37 -9.06
N ALA A 37 2.23 -12.96 -8.65
CA ALA A 37 2.48 -12.38 -7.33
C ALA A 37 1.82 -11.00 -7.20
N VAL A 38 1.99 -10.14 -8.20
CA VAL A 38 1.32 -8.83 -8.27
C VAL A 38 -0.20 -9.02 -8.24
N LYS A 39 -0.75 -9.94 -9.05
CA LYS A 39 -2.18 -10.23 -9.05
C LYS A 39 -2.68 -10.71 -7.69
N ALA A 40 -1.94 -11.59 -7.03
CA ALA A 40 -2.30 -12.06 -5.70
C ALA A 40 -2.31 -10.92 -4.67
N ALA A 41 -1.27 -10.08 -4.65
CA ALA A 41 -1.19 -8.95 -3.72
C ALA A 41 -2.30 -7.91 -3.95
N ILE A 42 -2.59 -7.57 -5.21
CA ILE A 42 -3.71 -6.67 -5.57
C ILE A 42 -5.04 -7.27 -5.09
N ASN A 43 -5.30 -8.55 -5.36
CA ASN A 43 -6.53 -9.19 -4.93
C ASN A 43 -6.64 -9.20 -3.39
N THR A 44 -5.58 -9.58 -2.68
CA THR A 44 -5.55 -9.53 -1.22
C THR A 44 -5.90 -8.14 -0.69
N PHE A 45 -5.32 -7.08 -1.26
CA PHE A 45 -5.63 -5.71 -0.87
C PHE A 45 -7.08 -5.31 -1.16
N LEU A 46 -7.61 -5.64 -2.34
CA LEU A 46 -8.99 -5.31 -2.71
C LEU A 46 -10.04 -6.10 -1.92
N ASP A 47 -9.69 -7.33 -1.49
CA ASP A 47 -10.58 -8.21 -0.73
C ASP A 47 -10.58 -7.88 0.78
N LEU A 48 -9.73 -6.95 1.25
CA LEU A 48 -9.71 -6.52 2.64
C LEU A 48 -10.98 -5.74 2.99
N SER A 49 -11.67 -6.20 4.04
CA SER A 49 -12.81 -5.50 4.62
C SER A 49 -12.63 -5.34 6.12
N ARG A 50 -13.07 -4.20 6.68
CA ARG A 50 -13.07 -3.96 8.12
C ARG A 50 -13.80 -5.06 8.89
N SER A 51 -14.84 -5.64 8.30
CA SER A 51 -15.64 -6.73 8.91
C SER A 51 -14.86 -8.03 9.18
N GLN A 52 -13.69 -8.22 8.55
CA GLN A 52 -12.83 -9.40 8.74
C GLN A 52 -12.01 -9.33 10.04
N PHE A 53 -12.00 -8.18 10.72
CA PHE A 53 -11.15 -7.90 11.86
C PHE A 53 -11.97 -7.63 13.12
N LEU A 54 -11.40 -7.89 14.29
CA LEU A 54 -12.07 -7.60 15.56
C LEU A 54 -12.06 -6.09 15.82
N THR A 55 -10.92 -5.44 15.58
CA THR A 55 -10.71 -4.00 15.85
C THR A 55 -10.38 -3.22 14.58
N SER A 56 -10.60 -1.90 14.59
CA SER A 56 -10.22 -1.06 13.45
C SER A 56 -8.71 -0.86 13.38
N GLU A 57 -8.01 -0.97 14.52
CA GLU A 57 -6.54 -1.00 14.56
C GLU A 57 -6.00 -2.20 13.78
N GLU A 58 -6.51 -3.42 14.03
CA GLU A 58 -6.14 -4.62 13.26
C GLU A 58 -6.39 -4.46 11.75
N TYR A 59 -7.54 -3.88 11.38
CA TYR A 59 -7.85 -3.62 9.99
C TYR A 59 -6.87 -2.63 9.34
N ILE A 60 -6.58 -1.51 10.02
CA ILE A 60 -5.65 -0.49 9.50
C ILE A 60 -4.24 -1.08 9.34
N ASP A 61 -3.78 -1.90 10.28
CA ASP A 61 -2.48 -2.55 10.19
C ASP A 61 -2.42 -3.60 9.07
N ALA A 62 -3.46 -4.43 8.92
CA ALA A 62 -3.55 -5.36 7.80
C ALA A 62 -3.57 -4.64 6.45
N LEU A 63 -4.28 -3.51 6.36
CA LEU A 63 -4.32 -2.68 5.17
C LEU A 63 -2.95 -2.07 4.83
N LYS A 64 -2.23 -1.56 5.83
CA LYS A 64 -0.87 -1.04 5.66
C LYS A 64 0.07 -2.12 5.13
N LEU A 65 0.03 -3.32 5.71
CA LEU A 65 0.84 -4.46 5.27
C LEU A 65 0.52 -4.88 3.83
N ALA A 66 -0.77 -4.96 3.47
CA ALA A 66 -1.17 -5.29 2.10
C ALA A 66 -0.75 -4.22 1.09
N TYR A 67 -0.85 -2.94 1.46
CA TYR A 67 -0.41 -1.84 0.61
C TYR A 67 1.11 -1.81 0.43
N GLU A 68 1.88 -2.06 1.50
CA GLU A 68 3.33 -2.21 1.45
C GLU A 68 3.74 -3.34 0.50
N ALA A 69 3.09 -4.49 0.57
CA ALA A 69 3.35 -5.61 -0.34
C ALA A 69 3.09 -5.26 -1.82
N ILE A 70 2.07 -4.44 -2.11
CA ILE A 70 1.79 -3.92 -3.46
C ILE A 70 2.91 -2.97 -3.92
N CYS A 71 3.39 -2.09 -3.03
CA CYS A 71 4.49 -1.19 -3.31
C CYS A 71 5.79 -1.95 -3.60
N ASP A 72 6.11 -2.96 -2.80
CA ASP A 72 7.29 -3.81 -2.98
C ASP A 72 7.27 -4.58 -4.30
N LEU A 73 6.08 -4.93 -4.78
CA LEU A 73 5.89 -5.61 -6.07
C LEU A 73 5.79 -4.64 -7.26
N HIS A 74 5.89 -3.33 -7.03
CA HIS A 74 5.77 -2.26 -8.02
C HIS A 74 4.47 -2.36 -8.85
N ALA A 75 3.34 -2.57 -8.17
CA ALA A 75 2.04 -2.67 -8.82
C ALA A 75 1.38 -1.31 -9.11
N ASP A 76 2.06 -0.20 -8.80
CA ASP A 76 1.69 1.18 -9.13
C ASP A 76 0.26 1.60 -8.71
N ILE A 77 -0.24 1.09 -7.58
CA ILE A 77 -1.53 1.55 -7.02
C ILE A 77 -1.33 2.91 -6.31
N PRO A 78 -2.00 3.99 -6.76
CA PRO A 78 -1.91 5.28 -6.10
C PRO A 78 -2.31 5.24 -4.62
N PRO A 79 -1.55 5.90 -3.71
CA PRO A 79 -1.85 5.93 -2.27
C PRO A 79 -3.26 6.45 -1.95
N TYR A 80 -3.78 7.33 -2.80
CA TYR A 80 -5.16 7.82 -2.73
C TYR A 80 -6.20 6.69 -2.68
N HIS A 81 -6.02 5.60 -3.42
CA HIS A 81 -6.97 4.49 -3.41
C HIS A 81 -6.95 3.73 -2.09
N ALA A 82 -5.77 3.54 -1.49
CA ALA A 82 -5.63 2.94 -0.17
C ALA A 82 -6.29 3.82 0.91
N LEU A 83 -6.13 5.15 0.82
CA LEU A 83 -6.82 6.09 1.69
C LEU A 83 -8.35 6.00 1.55
N GLN A 84 -8.87 6.06 0.33
CA GLN A 84 -10.31 5.98 0.07
C GLN A 84 -10.91 4.67 0.59
N MET A 85 -10.22 3.55 0.38
CA MET A 85 -10.66 2.26 0.89
C MET A 85 -10.68 2.24 2.43
N MET A 86 -9.62 2.74 3.07
CA MET A 86 -9.55 2.86 4.53
C MET A 86 -10.69 3.72 5.08
N LEU A 87 -10.89 4.92 4.54
CA LEU A 87 -11.92 5.85 4.99
C LEU A 87 -13.32 5.26 4.77
N SER A 88 -13.59 4.67 3.61
CA SER A 88 -14.88 4.05 3.32
C SER A 88 -15.22 2.91 4.30
N GLN A 89 -14.27 2.02 4.59
CA GLN A 89 -14.50 0.89 5.50
C GLN A 89 -14.65 1.35 6.96
N LEU A 90 -13.97 2.44 7.35
CA LEU A 90 -14.05 2.97 8.72
C LEU A 90 -15.24 3.90 8.95
N ALA A 91 -15.82 4.47 7.90
CA ALA A 91 -17.04 5.29 8.00
C ALA A 91 -18.23 4.48 8.53
N GLU A 92 -18.23 3.16 8.32
CA GLU A 92 -19.25 2.24 8.80
C GLU A 92 -19.10 1.90 10.30
N VAL A 93 -17.97 2.25 10.93
CA VAL A 93 -17.71 1.96 12.34
C VAL A 93 -18.35 3.04 13.23
N GLN A 94 -19.23 2.60 14.13
CA GLN A 94 -19.88 3.48 15.10
C GLN A 94 -18.82 4.17 15.98
N GLY A 95 -18.95 5.48 16.19
CA GLY A 95 -17.99 6.28 16.96
C GLY A 95 -16.81 6.83 16.16
N LEU A 96 -16.54 6.29 14.97
CA LEU A 96 -15.52 6.81 14.04
C LEU A 96 -16.09 7.71 12.94
N ASN A 97 -17.34 7.48 12.53
CA ASN A 97 -17.97 8.15 11.39
C ASN A 97 -17.71 9.68 11.32
N SER A 98 -18.01 10.43 12.38
CA SER A 98 -17.82 11.90 12.37
C SER A 98 -16.36 12.31 12.13
N PHE A 99 -15.40 11.58 12.69
CA PHE A 99 -13.97 11.85 12.45
C PHE A 99 -13.55 11.45 11.03
N ILE A 100 -14.04 10.32 10.55
CA ILE A 100 -13.77 9.83 9.19
C ILE A 100 -14.33 10.80 8.14
N VAL A 101 -15.52 11.36 8.35
CA VAL A 101 -16.10 12.40 7.46
C VAL A 101 -15.20 13.63 7.39
N VAL A 102 -14.61 14.06 8.52
CA VAL A 102 -13.65 15.18 8.51
C VAL A 102 -12.42 14.82 7.68
N LYS A 103 -11.88 13.61 7.82
CA LYS A 103 -10.72 13.15 7.04
C LYS A 103 -11.02 12.98 5.55
N ASP A 104 -12.20 12.51 5.20
CA ASP A 104 -12.63 12.44 3.80
C ASP A 104 -12.78 13.83 3.19
N ASN A 105 -13.34 14.80 3.93
CA ASN A 105 -13.41 16.20 3.48
C ASN A 105 -12.02 16.83 3.30
N GLU A 106 -11.06 16.56 4.18
CA GLU A 106 -9.66 16.99 4.01
C GLU A 106 -9.06 16.41 2.72
N LEU A 107 -9.34 15.15 2.41
CA LEU A 107 -8.86 14.47 1.21
C LEU A 107 -9.54 15.01 -0.07
N ASN A 108 -10.84 15.28 -0.01
CA ASN A 108 -11.64 15.84 -1.11
C ASN A 108 -11.27 17.30 -1.43
N ALA A 109 -10.68 18.03 -0.49
CA ALA A 109 -10.20 19.38 -0.71
C ALA A 109 -8.93 19.46 -1.57
N ILE A 110 -8.27 18.32 -1.82
CA ILE A 110 -7.08 18.24 -2.66
C ILE A 110 -7.51 18.23 -4.13
N GLU A 111 -6.97 19.14 -4.95
CA GLU A 111 -7.40 19.33 -6.35
C GLU A 111 -7.17 18.10 -7.25
N LYS A 112 -6.05 17.40 -7.09
CA LYS A 112 -5.65 16.24 -7.90
C LYS A 112 -5.18 15.09 -7.01
N PRO A 113 -6.06 14.53 -6.17
CA PRO A 113 -5.65 13.71 -5.04
C PRO A 113 -4.94 12.42 -5.48
N VAL A 114 -5.32 11.82 -6.61
CA VAL A 114 -4.63 10.63 -7.17
C VAL A 114 -3.16 10.91 -7.49
N GLN A 115 -2.83 12.14 -7.90
CA GLN A 115 -1.50 12.52 -8.38
C GLN A 115 -0.63 13.13 -7.28
N THR A 116 -1.25 13.78 -6.30
CA THR A 116 -0.55 14.53 -5.26
C THR A 116 -0.45 13.77 -3.94
N THR A 117 -1.35 12.81 -3.69
CA THR A 117 -1.30 12.01 -2.45
C THR A 117 -0.10 11.07 -2.50
N THR A 118 0.71 11.14 -1.46
CA THR A 118 1.91 10.32 -1.32
C THR A 118 1.69 9.14 -0.38
N ILE A 119 2.62 8.18 -0.39
CA ILE A 119 2.66 7.09 0.59
C ILE A 119 2.76 7.66 2.02
N ALA A 120 3.50 8.75 2.21
CA ALA A 120 3.60 9.41 3.51
C ALA A 120 2.24 9.97 3.99
N ASP A 121 1.41 10.49 3.07
CA ASP A 121 0.06 10.92 3.41
C ASP A 121 -0.80 9.73 3.84
N PHE A 122 -0.71 8.59 3.16
CA PHE A 122 -1.41 7.36 3.56
C PHE A 122 -1.09 6.99 5.01
N TYR A 123 0.19 6.86 5.37
CA TYR A 123 0.59 6.55 6.74
C TYR A 123 0.22 7.65 7.75
N ARG A 124 0.28 8.93 7.37
CA ARG A 124 -0.13 10.04 8.24
C ARG A 124 -1.61 9.95 8.61
N TYR A 125 -2.47 9.65 7.65
CA TYR A 125 -3.89 9.44 7.91
C TYR A 125 -4.13 8.20 8.79
N SER A 126 -3.44 7.09 8.52
CA SER A 126 -3.54 5.89 9.36
C SER A 126 -3.19 6.19 10.82
N ILE A 127 -2.09 6.91 11.06
CA ILE A 127 -1.67 7.32 12.42
C ILE A 127 -2.73 8.21 13.06
N ALA A 128 -3.21 9.25 12.36
CA ALA A 128 -4.20 10.16 12.91
C ALA A 128 -5.51 9.45 13.31
N ILE A 129 -5.93 8.44 12.54
CA ILE A 129 -7.11 7.64 12.84
C ILE A 129 -6.84 6.70 14.03
N LEU A 130 -5.69 6.04 14.07
CA LEU A 130 -5.30 5.19 15.21
C LEU A 130 -5.23 5.98 16.51
N ASP A 131 -4.67 7.19 16.48
CA ASP A 131 -4.63 8.09 17.63
C ASP A 131 -6.04 8.49 18.09
N TYR A 132 -6.93 8.77 17.14
CA TYR A 132 -8.33 9.05 17.45
C TYR A 132 -9.03 7.84 18.07
N ILE A 133 -8.87 6.63 17.52
CA ILE A 133 -9.42 5.38 18.09
C ILE A 133 -8.97 5.21 19.54
N LYS A 134 -7.67 5.37 19.81
CA LYS A 134 -7.07 5.26 21.15
C LYS A 134 -7.64 6.29 22.13
N SER A 135 -7.84 7.52 21.67
CA SER A 135 -8.36 8.60 22.52
C SER A 135 -9.88 8.50 22.80
N SER A 136 -10.65 7.98 21.83
CA SER A 136 -12.12 7.97 21.87
C SER A 136 -12.71 6.68 22.42
N LYS A 137 -11.91 5.61 22.53
CA LYS A 137 -12.39 4.25 22.83
C LYS A 137 -13.48 3.77 21.87
N ALA A 138 -13.54 4.31 20.65
CA ALA A 138 -14.58 4.01 19.66
C ALA A 138 -14.63 2.53 19.23
N ASP A 139 -13.56 1.76 19.51
CA ASP A 139 -13.46 0.32 19.27
C ASP A 139 -13.42 -0.54 20.56
N SER A 140 -13.62 0.04 21.74
CA SER A 140 -13.66 -0.74 22.98
C SER A 140 -14.96 -1.54 23.05
N ILE A 141 -14.85 -2.85 22.79
CA ILE A 141 -15.88 -3.86 23.08
C ILE A 141 -16.19 -3.87 24.58
#